data_AF-A0A2C9CJJ2-F1
#
_entry.id   AF-A0A2C9CJJ2-F1
#
_cell.length_a   1.000
_cell.length_b   1.000
_cell.length_c   1.000
_cell.angle_alpha   90.00
_cell.angle_beta   90.00
_cell.angle_gamma   90.00
#
_symmetry.space_group_name_H-M   'P 1'
#
loop_
_entity.id
_entity.type
_entity.pdbx_description
1 polymer ?
#
loop_
_entity_poly.entity_id
_entity_poly.type
_entity_poly.pdbx_seq_one_letter_code
_entity_poly.pdbx_strand_id
1 'polypeptide(L)' 'MPNLERGWQVLKMEFRRFLNTLIMIPCQIVKTERKIVYRILGYNDWLKDFFAT' A
#
# COMPACT_ATOMS: atom_id res chain seq x y z
N MET A 1 2.25 -9.03 15.33
CA MET A 1 2.37 -10.27 14.53
C MET A 1 1.66 -10.03 13.22
N PRO A 2 2.28 -10.28 12.06
CA PRO A 2 1.61 -10.12 10.77
C PRO A 2 0.40 -11.06 10.70
N ASN A 3 -0.74 -10.55 10.22
CA ASN A 3 -1.96 -11.34 10.10
C ASN A 3 -1.79 -12.35 8.94
N LEU A 4 -1.57 -13.62 9.29
CA LEU A 4 -1.37 -14.71 8.33
C LEU A 4 -2.54 -14.82 7.35
N GLU A 5 -3.78 -14.59 7.79
CA GLU A 5 -4.99 -14.68 6.96
C GLU A 5 -4.97 -13.64 5.84
N ARG A 6 -4.51 -12.42 6.13
CA ARG A 6 -4.35 -11.36 5.12
C ARG A 6 -3.25 -11.71 4.11
N GLY A 7 -2.14 -12.32 4.55
CA GLY A 7 -1.10 -12.81 3.63
C GLY A 7 -1.64 -13.84 2.63
N TRP A 8 -2.46 -14.80 3.09
CA TRP A 8 -3.11 -15.77 2.21
C TRP A 8 -4.07 -15.15 1.21
N GLN A 9 -4.77 -14.08 1.59
CA GLN A 9 -5.64 -13.34 0.68
C GLN A 9 -4.85 -12.66 -0.44
N VAL A 10 -3.70 -12.03 -0.12
CA VAL A 10 -2.81 -11.43 -1.14
C VAL A 10 -2.32 -12.48 -2.13
N LEU A 11 -1.88 -13.64 -1.64
CA LEU A 11 -1.42 -14.75 -2.49
C LEU A 11 -2.50 -15.29 -3.43
N LYS A 12 -3.77 -15.22 -3.02
CA LYS A 12 -4.92 -15.67 -3.82
C LYS A 12 -5.47 -14.57 -4.76
N MET A 13 -4.98 -13.33 -4.68
CA MET A 13 -5.48 -12.26 -5.55
C MET A 13 -5.05 -12.44 -7.00
N GLU A 14 -5.91 -12.02 -7.90
CA GLU A 14 -5.53 -11.79 -9.29
C GLU A 14 -4.39 -10.77 -9.36
N PHE A 15 -3.38 -11.06 -10.17
CA PHE A 15 -2.18 -10.25 -10.27
C PHE A 15 -2.47 -8.78 -10.60
N ARG A 16 -3.46 -8.51 -11.47
CA ARG A 16 -3.88 -7.14 -11.80
C ARG A 16 -4.45 -6.40 -10.59
N ARG A 17 -5.25 -7.08 -9.78
CA ARG A 17 -5.83 -6.53 -8.55
C ARG A 17 -4.74 -6.29 -7.50
N PHE A 18 -3.82 -7.23 -7.35
CA PHE A 18 -2.64 -7.07 -6.50
C PHE A 18 -1.86 -5.80 -6.87
N LEU A 19 -1.52 -5.64 -8.15
CA LEU A 19 -0.77 -4.46 -8.60
C LEU A 19 -1.51 -3.16 -8.30
N ASN A 20 -2.79 -3.05 -8.65
CA ASN A 20 -3.56 -1.82 -8.40
C ASN A 20 -3.76 -1.53 -6.90
N THR A 21 -3.77 -2.55 -6.05
CA THR A 21 -4.07 -2.41 -4.61
C THR A 21 -2.81 -2.17 -3.76
N LEU A 22 -1.69 -2.80 -4.09
CA LEU A 22 -0.48 -2.77 -3.26
C LEU A 22 0.71 -2.05 -3.90
N ILE A 23 0.79 -1.99 -5.24
CA ILE A 23 1.99 -1.48 -5.94
C ILE A 23 1.71 -0.13 -6.63
N MET A 24 0.66 -0.05 -7.43
CA MET A 24 0.24 1.13 -8.21
C MET A 24 -0.70 2.02 -7.40
N ILE A 25 -0.31 2.32 -6.16
CA ILE A 25 -1.09 3.20 -5.29
C ILE A 25 -0.82 4.65 -5.68
N PRO A 26 -1.86 5.48 -5.92
CA PRO A 26 -1.65 6.89 -6.24
C PRO A 26 -1.02 7.59 -5.04
N CYS A 27 0.18 8.14 -5.24
CA CYS A 27 0.88 8.94 -4.24
C CYS A 27 1.36 10.27 -4.82
N GLN A 28 1.37 11.28 -3.98
CA GLN A 28 1.92 12.59 -4.24
C GLN A 28 3.27 12.69 -3.56
N ILE A 29 4.30 13.01 -4.33
CA ILE A 29 5.63 13.30 -3.81
C ILE A 29 5.70 14.80 -3.53
N VAL A 30 5.73 15.16 -2.26
CA VAL A 30 5.89 16.54 -1.82
C VAL A 30 7.33 16.72 -1.37
N LYS A 31 8.12 17.47 -2.15
CA LYS A 31 9.48 17.84 -1.78
C LYS A 31 9.42 19.12 -0.96
N THR A 32 9.80 19.06 0.31
CA THR A 32 10.07 20.22 1.16
C THR A 32 11.57 20.42 1.26
N GLU A 33 12.01 21.58 1.76
CA GLU A 33 13.44 21.94 1.81
C GLU A 33 14.34 20.89 2.45
N ARG A 34 13.86 20.18 3.48
CA ARG A 34 14.64 19.18 4.23
C ARG A 34 14.06 17.78 4.19
N LYS A 35 12.92 17.55 3.53
CA LYS A 35 12.23 16.26 3.57
C LYS A 35 11.47 15.98 2.27
N ILE A 36 11.54 14.75 1.81
CA ILE A 36 10.64 14.24 0.78
C ILE A 36 9.52 13.49 1.50
N VAL A 37 8.28 13.94 1.32
CA VAL A 37 7.09 13.32 1.91
C VAL A 37 6.31 12.61 0.81
N TYR A 38 6.14 11.31 0.97
CA TYR A 38 5.24 10.51 0.14
C TYR A 38 3.85 10.53 0.76
N ARG A 39 2.91 11.21 0.13
CA ARG A 39 1.51 11.29 0.58
C ARG A 39 0.65 10.37 -0.27
N ILE A 40 0.00 9.39 0.34
CA ILE A 40 -0.95 8.54 -0.38
C ILE A 40 -2.25 9.32 -0.65
N LEU A 41 -2.75 9.29 -1.89
CA LEU A 41 -3.95 10.01 -2.32
C LEU A 41 -5.21 9.13 -2.38
N GLY A 42 -5.06 7.81 -2.33
CA GLY A 42 -6.17 6.86 -2.37
C GLY A 42 -6.16 5.97 -1.13
N TYR A 43 -7.32 5.83 -0.47
CA TYR A 43 -7.47 4.90 0.64
C TYR A 43 -7.94 3.54 0.13
N ASN A 44 -7.21 2.49 0.47
CA ASN A 44 -7.66 1.10 0.28
C ASN A 44 -7.55 0.33 1.60
N ASP A 45 -8.32 -0.75 1.75
CA ASP A 45 -8.36 -1.51 3.01
C ASP A 45 -6.99 -2.15 3.36
N TRP A 46 -6.16 -2.40 2.35
CA TRP A 46 -4.83 -3.00 2.46
C TRP A 46 -3.74 -2.03 2.92
N LEU A 47 -4.02 -0.73 2.90
CA LEU A 47 -3.03 0.31 3.20
C LEU A 47 -2.57 0.21 4.65
N LYS A 48 -3.48 -0.17 5.56
CA LYS A 48 -3.18 -0.34 6.98
C LYS A 48 -2.19 -1.46 7.21
N ASP A 49 -2.35 -2.60 6.54
CA ASP A 49 -1.41 -3.72 6.65
C ASP A 49 -0.10 -3.42 5.94
N PHE A 50 -0.13 -2.64 4.85
CA PHE A 50 1.07 -2.23 4.15
C PHE A 50 1.99 -1.34 5.00
N PHE A 51 1.41 -0.44 5.82
CA PHE A 51 2.17 0.43 6.71
C PHE A 51 2.35 -0.12 8.13
N ALA A 52 1.80 -1.30 8.44
CA ALA A 52 2.01 -1.96 9.72
C ALA A 52 3.39 -2.63 9.73
N THR A 53 4.35 -2.01 10.42
CA THR A 53 5.72 -2.53 10.64
C THR A 53 5.79 -3.38 11.90
#